data_AF-A0A1J6K9N4-F1
#
_entry.id   AF-A0A1J6K9N4-F1
#
_cell.length_a   1.000
_cell.length_b   1.000
_cell.length_c   1.000
_cell.angle_alpha   90.00
_cell.angle_beta   90.00
_cell.angle_gamma   90.00
#
_symmetry.space_group_name_H-M   'P 1'
#
loop_
_entity.id
_entity.type
_entity.pdbx_description
1 polymer ?
#
loop_
_entity_poly.entity_id
_entity_poly.type
_entity_poly.pdbx_seq_one_letter_code
_entity_poly.pdbx_strand_id
1 'polypeptide(L)'
;VYRSRRKYEYVGKFFFLPPKHQKLSSVLSRVGLQGKGMGIWGISAKRSCIGLCNIRVSGQSFRGRAFSDSKSVTSDDSVLPVLIIGAGPVGLVLSILLTKLGVKCAILEKNKVFSKHPQAHFINNRSMEVFRKLDGLGDEILRSQPPVEFWRKFIYCTSLTGPILGAVDHIQPQDFDRIVSPISVAHFSQYKLSRLLLKHLEKLDFCMINYEKCEHGSIGERKIFMGHECIAINDAEHGVSVTASFLTEGKYIKRDIQCHFLVGTDGAGSTVRKSLGINMRGEKDLQNLVSVHFQSQELGNYLIKERPGMLFFIFNKRCYWCSCCP
;
A
#
# COMPACT_ATOMS: atom_id res chain seq x y z
N VAL A 1 -22.69 -32.70 2.26
CA VAL A 1 -22.33 -32.09 0.95
C VAL A 1 -22.64 -30.58 1.01
N TYR A 2 -21.78 -29.79 1.66
CA TYR A 2 -21.93 -28.32 1.71
C TYR A 2 -21.14 -27.72 0.55
N ARG A 3 -21.82 -27.49 -0.58
CA ARG A 3 -21.28 -26.74 -1.73
C ARG A 3 -21.36 -25.25 -1.41
N SER A 4 -20.30 -24.71 -0.81
CA SER A 4 -20.09 -23.26 -0.75
C SER A 4 -19.97 -22.72 -2.18
N ARG A 5 -21.02 -22.06 -2.67
CA ARG A 5 -20.99 -21.28 -3.92
C ARG A 5 -20.14 -20.02 -3.66
N ARG A 6 -18.82 -20.13 -3.76
CA ARG A 6 -17.95 -18.95 -3.82
C ARG A 6 -18.18 -18.28 -5.18
N LYS A 7 -18.80 -17.11 -5.18
CA LYS A 7 -18.80 -16.22 -6.35
C LYS A 7 -17.40 -15.65 -6.47
N TYR A 8 -16.62 -16.14 -7.45
CA TYR A 8 -15.35 -15.52 -7.81
C TYR A 8 -15.68 -14.24 -8.58
N GLU A 9 -15.46 -13.11 -7.92
CA GLU A 9 -15.64 -11.78 -8.49
C GLU A 9 -14.36 -11.45 -9.28
N TYR A 10 -14.53 -11.22 -10.57
CA TYR A 10 -13.44 -10.94 -11.51
C TYR A 10 -13.28 -9.45 -11.72
N VAL A 11 -12.06 -8.97 -11.54
CA VAL A 11 -11.73 -7.57 -11.28
C VAL A 11 -10.70 -7.08 -12.30
N GLY A 12 -11.17 -6.95 -13.55
CA GLY A 12 -10.47 -6.33 -14.66
C GLY A 12 -9.85 -4.96 -14.33
N LYS A 13 -8.56 -4.76 -14.58
CA LYS A 13 -7.94 -3.42 -14.65
C LYS A 13 -7.35 -3.17 -16.01
N PHE A 14 -8.00 -2.38 -16.85
CA PHE A 14 -7.40 -1.89 -18.10
C PHE A 14 -6.43 -0.75 -17.81
N PHE A 15 -5.28 -0.72 -18.47
CA PHE A 15 -4.40 0.45 -18.52
C PHE A 15 -4.37 0.99 -19.94
N PHE A 16 -4.83 2.22 -20.17
CA PHE A 16 -4.66 2.89 -21.47
C PHE A 16 -3.50 3.88 -21.41
N LEU A 17 -2.59 3.77 -22.37
CA LEU A 17 -1.64 4.82 -22.72
C LEU A 17 -2.28 5.66 -23.85
N PRO A 18 -2.64 6.93 -23.62
CA PRO A 18 -3.03 7.80 -24.73
C PRO A 18 -1.82 8.04 -25.63
N PRO A 19 -2.01 8.21 -26.96
CA PRO A 19 -0.91 8.53 -27.85
C PRO A 19 -0.31 9.88 -27.45
N LYS A 20 0.96 9.88 -27.01
CA LYS A 20 1.73 11.13 -27.00
C LYS A 20 1.89 11.55 -28.45
N HIS A 21 1.44 12.76 -28.80
CA HIS A 21 1.86 13.42 -30.04
C HIS A 21 3.39 13.55 -30.01
N GLN A 22 4.10 12.60 -30.63
CA GLN A 22 5.49 12.78 -31.01
C GLN A 22 5.57 12.64 -32.52
N LYS A 23 5.86 13.77 -33.16
CA LYS A 23 6.29 13.84 -34.55
C LYS A 23 7.44 12.87 -34.75
N LEU A 24 7.30 11.96 -35.71
CA LEU A 24 8.44 11.31 -36.35
C LEU A 24 9.26 12.38 -37.06
N SER A 25 10.37 12.82 -36.47
CA SER A 25 11.58 13.16 -37.21
C SER A 25 12.77 13.38 -36.28
N SER A 26 13.90 12.83 -36.71
CA SER A 26 15.28 13.19 -36.34
C SER A 26 15.70 13.10 -34.87
N VAL A 27 16.34 11.99 -34.48
CA VAL A 27 17.75 11.95 -34.02
C VAL A 27 18.30 10.53 -34.28
N LEU A 28 18.55 10.21 -35.54
CA LEU A 28 19.51 9.18 -35.96
C LEU A 28 20.68 9.91 -36.62
N SER A 29 21.61 10.41 -35.80
CA SER A 29 22.99 10.76 -36.17
C SER A 29 23.62 11.54 -35.02
N ARG A 30 24.43 10.84 -34.23
CA ARG A 30 25.60 11.33 -33.45
C ARG A 30 25.94 10.26 -32.41
N VAL A 31 26.72 9.28 -32.80
CA VAL A 31 28.16 9.18 -32.54
C VAL A 31 28.57 7.85 -33.16
N GLY A 32 29.18 7.93 -34.34
CA GLY A 32 29.87 6.78 -34.92
C GLY A 32 31.24 6.66 -34.26
N LEU A 33 31.53 5.50 -33.68
CA LEU A 33 32.87 4.96 -33.53
C LEU A 33 32.76 3.43 -33.68
N GLN A 34 33.27 2.93 -34.81
CA GLN A 34 33.59 1.53 -35.06
C GLN A 34 34.82 1.12 -34.24
N GLY A 35 34.88 -0.14 -33.79
CA GLY A 35 36.15 -0.73 -33.37
C GLY A 35 36.05 -1.97 -32.49
N LYS A 36 36.04 -3.14 -33.16
CA LYS A 36 36.50 -4.49 -32.73
C LYS A 36 37.03 -4.67 -31.29
N GLY A 37 36.62 -5.76 -30.64
CA GLY A 37 37.47 -6.45 -29.65
C GLY A 37 36.74 -7.30 -28.61
N MET A 38 37.03 -8.61 -28.64
CA MET A 38 36.77 -9.65 -27.64
C MET A 38 36.85 -9.23 -26.17
N GLY A 39 36.12 -9.97 -25.31
CA GLY A 39 36.40 -10.00 -23.88
C GLY A 39 35.46 -10.86 -23.05
N ILE A 40 35.54 -12.18 -23.19
CA ILE A 40 35.16 -13.11 -22.11
C ILE A 40 36.09 -12.82 -20.94
N TRP A 41 35.56 -12.40 -19.78
CA TRP A 41 36.29 -12.39 -18.52
C TRP A 41 35.46 -13.10 -17.45
N GLY A 42 35.83 -14.35 -17.21
CA GLY A 42 35.72 -14.95 -15.89
C GLY A 42 36.91 -14.52 -15.01
N ILE A 43 36.98 -15.15 -13.81
CA ILE A 43 37.97 -14.98 -12.73
C ILE A 43 37.53 -13.88 -11.72
N SER A 44 37.48 -14.06 -10.40
CA SER A 44 37.91 -15.12 -9.48
C SER A 44 37.12 -14.99 -8.17
N ALA A 45 36.64 -16.10 -7.62
CA ALA A 45 36.26 -16.14 -6.20
C ALA A 45 37.52 -16.38 -5.37
N LYS A 46 38.09 -15.32 -4.78
CA LYS A 46 39.09 -15.46 -3.72
C LYS A 46 38.37 -15.83 -2.42
N ARG A 47 38.51 -17.09 -2.02
CA ARG A 47 38.35 -17.54 -0.64
C ARG A 47 39.38 -16.79 0.22
N SER A 48 38.92 -16.07 1.22
CA SER A 48 39.75 -15.72 2.37
C SER A 48 39.11 -16.34 3.60
N CYS A 49 39.87 -17.22 4.23
CA CYS A 49 39.56 -17.81 5.52
C CYS A 49 39.85 -16.76 6.60
N ILE A 50 38.87 -16.43 7.44
CA ILE A 50 39.11 -15.72 8.70
C ILE A 50 38.27 -16.38 9.80
N GLY A 51 38.99 -17.03 10.72
CA GLY A 51 38.74 -17.13 12.15
C GLY A 51 37.33 -17.40 12.66
N LEU A 52 37.09 -18.65 13.06
CA LEU A 52 36.09 -19.00 14.07
C LEU A 52 36.41 -18.27 15.38
N CYS A 53 35.66 -17.22 15.70
CA CYS A 53 35.60 -16.68 17.06
C CYS A 53 34.31 -17.18 17.71
N ASN A 54 34.45 -18.11 18.65
CA ASN A 54 33.36 -18.62 19.48
C ASN A 54 32.89 -17.51 20.43
N ILE A 55 31.84 -16.78 20.05
CA ILE A 55 31.11 -15.92 20.98
C ILE A 55 29.99 -16.76 21.61
N ARG A 56 30.21 -17.19 22.85
CA ARG A 56 29.15 -17.69 23.73
C ARG A 56 28.15 -16.56 23.97
N VAL A 57 26.96 -16.66 23.40
CA VAL A 57 25.82 -15.80 23.78
C VAL A 57 25.26 -16.36 25.09
N SER A 58 25.74 -15.83 26.21
CA SER A 58 25.06 -15.99 27.49
C SER A 58 23.69 -15.32 27.40
N GLY A 59 22.62 -16.07 27.66
CA GLY A 59 21.25 -15.57 27.66
C GLY A 59 21.06 -14.44 28.67
N GLN A 60 21.11 -13.20 28.19
CA GLN A 60 20.56 -12.07 28.91
C GLN A 60 19.11 -11.90 28.46
N SER A 61 18.21 -12.08 29.43
CA SER A 61 16.82 -11.65 29.39
C SER A 61 16.74 -10.27 28.74
N PHE A 62 15.93 -10.15 27.67
CA PHE A 62 15.46 -8.86 27.19
C PHE A 62 14.62 -8.22 28.30
N ARG A 63 15.28 -7.51 29.22
CA ARG A 63 14.62 -6.47 30.03
C ARG A 63 14.14 -5.43 29.02
N GLY A 64 12.83 -5.39 28.80
CA GLY A 64 12.20 -4.26 28.15
C GLY A 64 12.72 -2.99 28.82
N ARG A 65 13.23 -2.04 28.05
CA ARG A 65 13.29 -0.68 28.56
C ARG A 65 11.85 -0.28 28.77
N ALA A 66 11.39 -0.38 30.02
CA ALA A 66 10.24 0.35 30.47
C ALA A 66 10.48 1.79 30.02
N PHE A 67 9.61 2.30 29.15
CA PHE A 67 9.47 3.74 29.05
C PHE A 67 9.27 4.22 30.48
N SER A 68 10.15 5.13 30.90
CA SER A 68 10.22 5.67 32.24
C SER A 68 8.80 5.86 32.79
N ASP A 69 8.57 5.29 33.97
CA ASP A 69 7.40 5.55 34.80
C ASP A 69 7.53 7.00 35.32
N SER A 70 7.37 7.97 34.42
CA SER A 70 7.37 9.39 34.76
C SER A 70 5.98 9.74 35.23
N LYS A 71 5.78 9.63 36.54
CA LYS A 71 4.70 10.32 37.23
C LYS A 71 4.75 11.82 36.91
N SER A 72 3.55 12.36 36.66
CA SER A 72 3.17 13.77 36.53
C SER A 72 3.85 14.57 35.42
N VAL A 73 3.46 14.33 34.16
CA VAL A 73 3.10 15.46 33.31
C VAL A 73 1.61 15.66 33.53
N THR A 74 1.22 16.86 33.93
CA THR A 74 -0.17 17.32 33.83
C THR A 74 -0.52 17.30 32.34
N SER A 75 -0.91 16.14 31.83
CA SER A 75 -1.33 16.00 30.44
C SER A 75 -2.65 16.72 30.34
N ASP A 76 -2.61 17.89 29.72
CA ASP A 76 -3.81 18.49 29.17
C ASP A 76 -4.44 17.42 28.25
N ASP A 77 -5.51 16.78 28.69
CA ASP A 77 -6.26 15.76 27.93
C ASP A 77 -6.78 16.32 26.58
N SER A 78 -6.57 17.63 26.33
CA SER A 78 -6.81 18.31 25.08
C SER A 78 -5.80 17.98 23.96
N VAL A 79 -4.55 17.58 24.29
CA VAL A 79 -3.47 17.40 23.30
C VAL A 79 -3.28 15.93 22.92
N LEU A 80 -3.43 15.63 21.63
CA LEU A 80 -3.32 14.27 21.11
C LEU A 80 -1.84 13.83 20.97
N PRO A 81 -1.42 12.66 21.48
CA PRO A 81 -0.03 12.23 21.31
C PRO A 81 0.41 12.06 19.86
N VAL A 82 -0.42 11.45 19.00
CA VAL A 82 -0.13 11.30 17.57
C VAL A 82 -1.34 11.60 16.71
N LEU A 83 -1.21 12.58 15.81
CA LEU A 83 -2.17 12.82 14.73
C LEU A 83 -1.64 12.23 13.43
N ILE A 84 -2.44 11.39 12.77
CA ILE A 84 -2.09 10.76 11.50
C ILE A 84 -2.90 11.44 10.39
N ILE A 85 -2.23 11.90 9.33
CA ILE A 85 -2.90 12.47 8.16
C ILE A 85 -2.95 11.41 7.07
N GLY A 86 -4.16 10.99 6.69
CA GLY A 86 -4.44 9.94 5.70
C GLY A 86 -4.88 8.62 6.31
N ALA A 87 -6.06 8.12 5.91
CA ALA A 87 -6.56 6.79 6.25
C ALA A 87 -6.29 5.76 5.14
N GLY A 88 -5.16 5.91 4.43
CA GLY A 88 -4.67 4.86 3.53
C GLY A 88 -4.18 3.62 4.29
N PRO A 89 -3.79 2.54 3.59
CA PRO A 89 -3.28 1.33 4.24
C PRO A 89 -2.14 1.60 5.25
N VAL A 90 -1.26 2.56 4.93
CA VAL A 90 -0.15 2.95 5.83
C VAL A 90 -0.68 3.58 7.13
N GLY A 91 -1.57 4.56 7.04
CA GLY A 91 -2.15 5.24 8.21
C GLY A 91 -2.98 4.30 9.08
N LEU A 92 -3.78 3.41 8.46
CA LEU A 92 -4.57 2.41 9.17
C LEU A 92 -3.70 1.36 9.89
N VAL A 93 -2.61 0.90 9.26
CA VAL A 93 -1.68 -0.04 9.91
C VAL A 93 -0.93 0.65 11.05
N LEU A 94 -0.51 1.90 10.85
CA LEU A 94 0.16 2.69 11.88
C LEU A 94 -0.75 2.89 13.10
N SER A 95 -2.02 3.24 12.91
CA SER A 95 -2.95 3.42 14.04
C SER A 95 -3.17 2.12 14.81
N ILE A 96 -3.29 0.96 14.13
CA ILE A 96 -3.35 -0.35 14.81
C ILE A 96 -2.09 -0.57 15.66
N LEU A 97 -0.90 -0.35 15.08
CA LEU A 97 0.37 -0.58 15.77
C LEU A 97 0.53 0.33 16.99
N LEU A 98 0.26 1.64 16.85
CA LEU A 98 0.32 2.60 17.95
C LEU A 98 -0.64 2.22 19.08
N THR A 99 -1.88 1.85 18.73
CA THR A 99 -2.89 1.44 19.71
C THR A 99 -2.44 0.20 20.49
N LYS A 100 -1.86 -0.80 19.81
CA LYS A 100 -1.33 -2.00 20.48
C LYS A 100 -0.11 -1.72 21.37
N LEU A 101 0.60 -0.62 21.12
CA LEU A 101 1.69 -0.14 21.96
C LEU A 101 1.20 0.80 23.08
N GLY A 102 -0.10 1.05 23.20
CA GLY A 102 -0.68 1.95 24.20
C GLY A 102 -0.53 3.44 23.87
N VAL A 103 -0.18 3.79 22.62
CA VAL A 103 -0.04 5.18 22.18
C VAL A 103 -1.37 5.67 21.59
N LYS A 104 -1.91 6.73 22.19
CA LYS A 104 -3.16 7.36 21.76
C LYS A 104 -2.96 8.08 20.41
N CYS A 105 -3.84 7.81 19.45
CA CYS A 105 -3.79 8.48 18.15
C CYS A 105 -5.17 8.69 17.53
N ALA A 106 -5.26 9.61 16.57
CA ALA A 106 -6.42 9.82 15.72
C ALA A 106 -5.98 10.01 14.26
N ILE A 107 -6.90 9.85 13.31
CA ILE A 107 -6.65 9.95 11.87
C ILE A 107 -7.55 11.02 11.25
N LEU A 108 -6.98 11.89 10.41
CA LEU A 108 -7.74 12.74 9.48
C LEU A 108 -7.69 12.18 8.06
N GLU A 109 -8.83 12.04 7.42
CA GLU A 109 -8.93 11.60 6.02
C GLU A 109 -9.80 12.57 5.23
N LYS A 110 -9.23 13.14 4.16
CA LYS A 110 -9.93 14.13 3.33
C LYS A 110 -11.08 13.53 2.52
N ASN A 111 -10.98 12.25 2.15
CA ASN A 111 -12.04 11.58 1.42
C ASN A 111 -13.22 11.32 2.36
N LYS A 112 -14.44 11.53 1.87
CA LYS A 112 -15.67 11.25 2.63
C LYS A 112 -15.98 9.74 2.71
N VAL A 113 -15.48 8.99 1.73
CA VAL A 113 -15.72 7.54 1.60
C VAL A 113 -14.44 6.85 1.15
N PHE A 114 -14.25 5.62 1.62
CA PHE A 114 -13.17 4.77 1.14
C PHE A 114 -13.41 4.36 -0.32
N SER A 115 -12.34 4.35 -1.11
CA SER A 115 -12.40 3.93 -2.51
C SER A 115 -12.82 2.45 -2.60
N LYS A 116 -13.77 2.17 -3.50
CA LYS A 116 -14.11 0.80 -3.91
C LYS A 116 -13.23 0.31 -5.07
N HIS A 117 -12.37 1.18 -5.60
CA HIS A 117 -11.49 0.84 -6.70
C HIS A 117 -10.31 -0.03 -6.19
N PRO A 118 -9.92 -1.11 -6.87
CA PRO A 118 -8.98 -2.10 -6.34
C PRO A 118 -7.59 -1.59 -5.95
N GLN A 119 -7.05 -0.62 -6.70
CA GLN A 119 -5.71 -0.05 -6.48
C GLN A 119 -4.61 -1.13 -6.27
N ALA A 120 -3.72 -1.03 -5.29
CA ALA A 120 -2.69 -2.06 -5.08
C ALA A 120 -3.32 -3.43 -4.80
N HIS A 121 -2.70 -4.53 -5.24
CA HIS A 121 -3.25 -5.87 -5.10
C HIS A 121 -2.23 -6.95 -4.75
N PHE A 122 -0.95 -6.75 -5.05
CA PHE A 122 0.10 -7.65 -4.62
C PHE A 122 0.70 -7.19 -3.28
N ILE A 123 0.77 -8.09 -2.31
CA ILE A 123 1.36 -7.85 -0.99
C ILE A 123 2.59 -8.74 -0.84
N ASN A 124 3.75 -8.13 -0.64
CA ASN A 124 5.01 -8.85 -0.50
C ASN A 124 5.15 -9.54 0.88
N ASN A 125 6.15 -10.42 1.00
CA ASN A 125 6.46 -11.13 2.25
C ASN A 125 6.64 -10.19 3.43
N ARG A 126 7.34 -9.06 3.24
CA ARG A 126 7.66 -8.16 4.36
C ARG A 126 6.41 -7.50 4.96
N SER A 127 5.48 -7.05 4.12
CA SER A 127 4.20 -6.53 4.58
C SER A 127 3.36 -7.64 5.23
N MET A 128 3.37 -8.85 4.67
CA MET A 128 2.68 -10.00 5.27
C MET A 128 3.26 -10.40 6.63
N GLU A 129 4.58 -10.29 6.84
CA GLU A 129 5.21 -10.51 8.15
C GLU A 129 4.72 -9.51 9.21
N VAL A 130 4.53 -8.25 8.82
CA VAL A 130 3.92 -7.23 9.69
C VAL A 130 2.48 -7.62 10.00
N PHE A 131 1.68 -7.97 8.98
CA PHE A 131 0.27 -8.36 9.16
C PHE A 131 0.10 -9.64 9.97
N ARG A 132 1.07 -10.56 9.93
CA ARG A 132 1.09 -11.76 10.78
C ARG A 132 1.14 -11.42 12.27
N LYS A 133 1.67 -10.26 12.66
CA LYS A 133 1.71 -9.78 14.06
C LYS A 133 0.45 -9.03 14.49
N LEU A 134 -0.51 -8.81 13.59
CA LEU A 134 -1.72 -8.04 13.83
C LEU A 134 -2.95 -8.94 14.01
N ASP A 135 -3.00 -9.69 15.10
CA ASP A 135 -4.20 -10.44 15.58
C ASP A 135 -4.96 -11.22 14.50
N GLY A 136 -4.24 -12.05 13.74
CA GLY A 136 -4.82 -12.90 12.70
C GLY A 136 -5.10 -12.20 11.36
N LEU A 137 -4.72 -10.92 11.20
CA LEU A 137 -4.88 -10.19 9.93
C LEU A 137 -4.20 -10.93 8.76
N GLY A 138 -2.95 -11.37 8.96
CA GLY A 138 -2.22 -12.14 7.94
C GLY A 138 -2.97 -13.41 7.52
N ASP A 139 -3.48 -14.17 8.49
CA ASP A 139 -4.22 -15.41 8.22
C ASP A 139 -5.56 -15.14 7.53
N GLU A 140 -6.25 -14.06 7.88
CA GLU A 140 -7.50 -13.66 7.23
C GLU A 140 -7.28 -13.22 5.77
N ILE A 141 -6.17 -12.52 5.49
CA ILE A 141 -5.75 -12.20 4.11
C ILE A 141 -5.50 -13.48 3.33
N LEU A 142 -4.70 -14.41 3.87
CA LEU A 142 -4.38 -15.68 3.20
C LEU A 142 -5.62 -16.57 2.97
N ARG A 143 -6.59 -16.54 3.89
CA ARG A 143 -7.85 -17.28 3.75
C ARG A 143 -8.77 -16.68 2.69
N SER A 144 -8.66 -15.38 2.45
CA SER A 144 -9.57 -14.62 1.58
C SER A 144 -9.03 -14.37 0.17
N GLN A 145 -7.73 -14.61 -0.06
CA GLN A 145 -7.14 -14.51 -1.39
C GLN A 145 -7.52 -15.71 -2.30
N PRO A 146 -7.47 -15.54 -3.63
CA PRO A 146 -7.59 -16.66 -4.55
C PRO A 146 -6.46 -17.68 -4.37
N PRO A 147 -6.68 -18.97 -4.73
CA PRO A 147 -5.60 -19.96 -4.82
C PRO A 147 -4.48 -19.48 -5.75
N VAL A 148 -3.22 -19.75 -5.37
CA VAL A 148 -2.03 -19.26 -6.08
C VAL A 148 -1.97 -19.67 -7.55
N GLU A 149 -2.50 -20.84 -7.88
CA GLU A 149 -2.63 -21.35 -9.25
C GLU A 149 -3.40 -20.39 -10.19
N PHE A 150 -4.30 -19.56 -9.64
CA PHE A 150 -5.07 -18.60 -10.43
C PHE A 150 -4.36 -17.28 -10.70
N TRP A 151 -3.25 -17.01 -10.01
CA TRP A 151 -2.60 -15.70 -10.07
C TRP A 151 -1.07 -15.75 -10.13
N ARG A 152 -0.42 -16.91 -10.18
CA ARG A 152 1.04 -16.98 -10.31
C ARG A 152 1.61 -16.57 -11.68
N LYS A 153 0.76 -16.42 -12.71
CA LYS A 153 1.21 -16.13 -14.09
C LYS A 153 0.95 -14.70 -14.52
N PHE A 154 1.89 -14.14 -15.28
CA PHE A 154 1.68 -13.02 -16.18
C PHE A 154 1.61 -13.53 -17.62
N ILE A 155 0.55 -13.18 -18.32
CA ILE A 155 0.25 -13.69 -19.67
C ILE A 155 0.39 -12.54 -20.67
N TYR A 156 1.11 -12.76 -21.75
CA TYR A 156 1.28 -11.83 -22.85
C TYR A 156 0.45 -12.35 -24.02
N CYS A 157 -0.51 -11.58 -24.54
CA CYS A 157 -1.44 -12.03 -25.56
C CYS A 157 -1.88 -10.89 -26.49
N THR A 158 -2.59 -11.19 -27.57
CA THR A 158 -3.13 -10.17 -28.49
C THR A 158 -4.54 -9.70 -28.11
N SER A 159 -5.29 -10.52 -27.36
CA SER A 159 -6.52 -10.18 -26.65
C SER A 159 -6.75 -11.22 -25.54
N LEU A 160 -7.73 -11.00 -24.65
CA LEU A 160 -8.02 -11.94 -23.55
C LEU A 160 -8.39 -13.35 -24.05
N THR A 161 -9.03 -13.45 -25.22
CA THR A 161 -9.40 -14.72 -25.88
C THR A 161 -8.48 -15.11 -27.05
N GLY A 162 -7.64 -14.18 -27.51
CA GLY A 162 -6.77 -14.36 -28.68
C GLY A 162 -5.48 -15.14 -28.39
N PRO A 163 -4.57 -15.28 -29.37
CA PRO A 163 -3.29 -15.97 -29.22
C PRO A 163 -2.44 -15.46 -28.04
N ILE A 164 -1.83 -16.41 -27.31
CA ILE A 164 -0.82 -16.15 -26.29
C ILE A 164 0.54 -16.03 -26.97
N LEU A 165 1.25 -14.94 -26.69
CA LEU A 165 2.61 -14.65 -27.16
C LEU A 165 3.66 -15.24 -26.20
N GLY A 166 3.35 -15.30 -24.90
CA GLY A 166 4.21 -15.86 -23.87
C GLY A 166 3.57 -15.79 -22.49
N ALA A 167 4.15 -16.49 -21.52
CA ALA A 167 3.74 -16.40 -20.13
C ALA A 167 4.96 -16.50 -19.21
N VAL A 168 4.92 -15.78 -18.10
CA VAL A 168 5.92 -15.82 -17.04
C VAL A 168 5.24 -16.29 -15.77
N ASP A 169 5.75 -17.37 -15.19
CA ASP A 169 5.37 -17.78 -13.83
C ASP A 169 6.27 -17.02 -12.84
N HIS A 170 5.67 -16.10 -12.09
CA HIS A 170 6.39 -15.26 -11.13
C HIS A 170 6.36 -15.82 -9.71
N ILE A 171 5.71 -16.98 -9.51
CA ILE A 171 5.72 -17.74 -8.26
C ILE A 171 5.94 -19.20 -8.63
N GLN A 172 7.21 -19.57 -8.79
CA GLN A 172 7.56 -20.89 -9.27
C GLN A 172 7.25 -21.93 -8.19
N PRO A 173 6.86 -23.16 -8.57
CA PRO A 173 6.63 -24.23 -7.59
C PRO A 173 7.80 -24.44 -6.62
N GLN A 174 9.04 -24.28 -7.11
CA GLN A 174 10.27 -24.42 -6.31
C GLN A 174 10.42 -23.31 -5.26
N ASP A 175 9.74 -22.17 -5.42
CA ASP A 175 9.75 -21.10 -4.42
C ASP A 175 8.98 -21.51 -3.15
N PHE A 176 8.04 -22.47 -3.25
CA PHE A 176 7.37 -23.03 -2.06
C PHE A 176 8.29 -23.94 -1.25
N ASP A 177 9.30 -24.54 -1.89
CA ASP A 177 10.29 -25.40 -1.21
C ASP A 177 11.35 -24.56 -0.47
N ARG A 178 11.50 -23.28 -0.83
CA ARG A 178 12.46 -22.35 -0.24
C ARG A 178 11.76 -21.40 0.73
N ILE A 179 11.70 -21.79 2.01
CA ILE A 179 11.13 -20.95 3.06
C ILE A 179 12.04 -19.76 3.35
N VAL A 180 11.79 -18.64 2.68
CA VAL A 180 12.47 -17.34 2.91
C VAL A 180 11.73 -16.43 3.89
N SER A 181 10.48 -16.75 4.22
CA SER A 181 9.61 -15.98 5.11
C SER A 181 8.64 -16.93 5.83
N PRO A 182 8.25 -16.65 7.09
CA PRO A 182 7.26 -17.44 7.82
C PRO A 182 5.82 -17.29 7.29
N ILE A 183 5.60 -16.41 6.30
CA ILE A 183 4.30 -16.18 5.66
C ILE A 183 4.51 -15.82 4.18
N SER A 184 3.66 -16.35 3.31
CA SER A 184 3.78 -16.13 1.86
C SER A 184 3.34 -14.73 1.45
N VAL A 185 3.71 -14.34 0.23
CA VAL A 185 3.07 -13.24 -0.51
C VAL A 185 1.56 -13.47 -0.61
N ALA A 186 0.81 -12.39 -0.86
CA ALA A 186 -0.63 -12.47 -1.05
C ALA A 186 -1.13 -11.64 -2.23
N HIS A 187 -2.17 -12.14 -2.91
CA HIS A 187 -2.94 -11.39 -3.90
C HIS A 187 -4.24 -10.89 -3.25
N PHE A 188 -4.22 -9.66 -2.76
CA PHE A 188 -5.32 -9.05 -2.02
C PHE A 188 -5.43 -7.55 -2.31
N SER A 189 -6.54 -7.16 -2.94
CA SER A 189 -6.78 -5.79 -3.39
C SER A 189 -6.95 -4.80 -2.22
N GLN A 190 -6.51 -3.56 -2.45
CA GLN A 190 -6.42 -2.53 -1.42
C GLN A 190 -7.77 -2.21 -0.80
N TYR A 191 -8.87 -2.19 -1.56
CA TYR A 191 -10.19 -1.95 -0.98
C TYR A 191 -10.62 -3.06 -0.01
N LYS A 192 -10.23 -4.32 -0.26
CA LYS A 192 -10.45 -5.44 0.67
C LYS A 192 -9.55 -5.30 1.90
N LEU A 193 -8.28 -4.94 1.69
CA LEU A 193 -7.32 -4.68 2.77
C LEU A 193 -7.79 -3.55 3.69
N SER A 194 -8.17 -2.39 3.14
CA SER A 194 -8.66 -1.26 3.91
C SER A 194 -9.91 -1.63 4.72
N ARG A 195 -10.87 -2.36 4.12
CA ARG A 195 -12.04 -2.86 4.86
C ARG A 195 -11.65 -3.77 6.01
N LEU A 196 -10.68 -4.65 5.79
CA LEU A 196 -10.22 -5.56 6.83
C LEU A 196 -9.50 -4.81 7.96
N LEU A 197 -8.61 -3.86 7.62
CA LEU A 197 -7.94 -3.01 8.60
C LEU A 197 -8.93 -2.17 9.43
N LEU A 198 -10.00 -1.64 8.80
CA LEU A 198 -11.05 -0.93 9.52
C LEU A 198 -11.77 -1.82 10.52
N LYS A 199 -12.10 -3.07 10.16
CA LYS A 199 -12.67 -4.04 11.11
C LYS A 199 -11.72 -4.35 12.28
N HIS A 200 -10.41 -4.37 12.04
CA HIS A 200 -9.43 -4.53 13.11
C HIS A 200 -9.39 -3.30 14.03
N LEU A 201 -9.50 -2.10 13.48
CA LEU A 201 -9.60 -0.86 14.25
C LEU A 201 -10.90 -0.78 15.07
N GLU A 202 -12.04 -1.22 14.51
CA GLU A 202 -13.30 -1.32 15.25
C GLU A 202 -13.17 -2.21 16.49
N LYS A 203 -12.42 -3.33 16.40
CA LYS A 203 -12.11 -4.21 17.56
C LYS A 203 -11.19 -3.55 18.59
N LEU A 204 -10.51 -2.46 18.22
CA LEU A 204 -9.67 -1.64 19.10
C LEU A 204 -10.39 -0.36 19.54
N ASP A 205 -11.72 -0.35 19.44
CA ASP A 205 -12.60 0.77 19.80
C ASP A 205 -12.41 2.04 18.96
N PHE A 206 -11.92 1.90 17.72
CA PHE A 206 -11.91 3.05 16.82
C PHE A 206 -13.30 3.36 16.28
N CYS A 207 -13.65 4.64 16.34
CA CYS A 207 -14.90 5.16 15.79
C CYS A 207 -14.63 5.97 14.51
N MET A 208 -15.32 5.62 13.44
CA MET A 208 -15.38 6.47 12.26
C MET A 208 -16.36 7.62 12.49
N ILE A 209 -15.86 8.86 12.36
CA ILE A 209 -16.65 10.08 12.47
C ILE A 209 -16.78 10.70 11.08
N ASN A 210 -18.02 10.83 10.62
CA ASN A 210 -18.33 11.49 9.35
C ASN A 210 -18.39 13.01 9.57
N TYR A 211 -18.03 13.77 8.53
CA TYR A 211 -18.00 15.24 8.50
C TYR A 211 -19.28 15.95 8.97
N GLU A 212 -20.43 15.26 9.00
CA GLU A 212 -21.73 15.82 9.39
C GLU A 212 -21.94 15.88 10.92
N LYS A 213 -21.14 15.14 11.71
CA LYS A 213 -21.26 15.15 13.17
C LYS A 213 -20.21 16.08 13.76
N CYS A 214 -20.61 17.32 14.00
CA CYS A 214 -19.83 18.29 14.76
C CYS A 214 -19.77 17.89 16.24
N GLU A 215 -18.74 17.14 16.63
CA GLU A 215 -18.33 17.17 18.03
C GLU A 215 -17.73 18.55 18.32
N HIS A 216 -18.37 19.31 19.21
CA HIS A 216 -17.78 20.50 19.82
C HIS A 216 -16.89 20.00 20.97
N GLY A 217 -15.56 20.00 20.78
CA GLY A 217 -14.62 19.50 21.79
C GLY A 217 -13.23 19.18 21.20
N SER A 218 -12.32 18.76 22.07
CA SER A 218 -11.01 18.21 21.68
C SER A 218 -11.20 16.97 20.81
N ILE A 219 -10.25 16.74 19.88
CA ILE A 219 -10.25 15.51 19.11
C ILE A 219 -9.95 14.35 20.06
N GLY A 220 -10.95 13.49 20.27
CA GLY A 220 -10.77 12.24 21.00
C GLY A 220 -9.80 11.30 20.27
N GLU A 221 -9.04 10.52 21.04
CA GLU A 221 -8.27 9.39 20.52
C GLU A 221 -9.18 8.34 19.87
N ARG A 222 -8.59 7.42 19.11
CA ARG A 222 -9.28 6.30 18.46
C ARG A 222 -10.42 6.76 17.54
N LYS A 223 -10.21 7.89 16.86
CA LYS A 223 -11.17 8.44 15.89
C LYS A 223 -10.57 8.50 14.50
N ILE A 224 -11.39 8.18 13.50
CA ILE A 224 -11.08 8.39 12.08
C ILE A 224 -12.05 9.45 11.56
N PHE A 225 -11.57 10.67 11.36
CA PHE A 225 -12.36 11.78 10.86
C PHE A 225 -12.37 11.80 9.34
N MET A 226 -13.45 11.31 8.75
CA MET A 226 -13.65 11.27 7.30
C MET A 226 -14.14 12.63 6.80
N GLY A 227 -13.70 13.02 5.60
CA GLY A 227 -13.99 14.35 5.03
C GLY A 227 -13.23 15.51 5.67
N HIS A 228 -12.19 15.24 6.48
CA HIS A 228 -11.37 16.26 7.13
C HIS A 228 -10.01 16.36 6.45
N GLU A 229 -9.72 17.52 5.86
CA GLU A 229 -8.49 17.79 5.13
C GLU A 229 -7.53 18.63 5.96
N CYS A 230 -6.29 18.16 6.14
CA CYS A 230 -5.21 18.98 6.69
C CYS A 230 -4.83 20.07 5.68
N ILE A 231 -4.95 21.34 6.07
CA ILE A 231 -4.65 22.49 5.19
C ILE A 231 -3.48 23.35 5.69
N ALA A 232 -3.13 23.29 6.98
CA ALA A 232 -1.99 24.00 7.53
C ALA A 232 -1.38 23.22 8.70
N ILE A 233 -0.07 23.40 8.89
CA ILE A 233 0.73 22.80 9.96
C ILE A 233 1.63 23.92 10.47
N ASN A 234 1.57 24.19 11.77
CA ASN A 234 2.34 25.23 12.44
C ASN A 234 3.00 24.65 13.69
N ASP A 235 4.14 25.22 14.07
CA ASP A 235 4.76 24.92 15.35
C ASP A 235 3.89 25.43 16.51
N ALA A 236 3.86 24.67 17.60
CA ALA A 236 3.24 25.06 18.85
C ALA A 236 4.25 24.88 20.00
N GLU A 237 4.02 25.54 21.14
CA GLU A 237 4.95 25.53 22.28
C GLU A 237 5.33 24.12 22.77
N HIS A 238 4.38 23.18 22.69
CA HIS A 238 4.57 21.79 23.10
C HIS A 238 4.20 20.77 22.01
N GLY A 239 4.40 21.10 20.73
CA GLY A 239 4.17 20.14 19.64
C GLY A 239 3.83 20.81 18.32
N VAL A 240 2.77 20.34 17.70
CA VAL A 240 2.33 20.73 16.36
C VAL A 240 0.85 21.11 16.40
N SER A 241 0.53 22.28 15.85
CA SER A 241 -0.83 22.74 15.60
C SER A 241 -1.21 22.43 14.16
N VAL A 242 -2.27 21.64 13.96
CA VAL A 242 -2.76 21.26 12.64
C VAL A 242 -4.13 21.86 12.39
N THR A 243 -4.27 22.63 11.31
CA THR A 243 -5.57 23.14 10.86
C THR A 243 -6.23 22.14 9.91
N ALA A 244 -7.35 21.58 10.34
CA ALA A 244 -8.22 20.76 9.51
C ALA A 244 -9.37 21.58 8.93
N SER A 245 -9.71 21.35 7.66
CA SER A 245 -10.90 21.89 7.01
C SER A 245 -11.89 20.77 6.69
N PHE A 246 -13.16 21.01 6.99
CA PHE A 246 -14.25 20.07 6.73
C PHE A 246 -15.54 20.84 6.40
N LEU A 247 -16.48 20.15 5.79
CA LEU A 247 -17.75 20.73 5.35
C LEU A 247 -18.84 20.50 6.41
N THR A 248 -19.52 21.55 6.82
CA THR A 248 -20.69 21.48 7.71
C THR A 248 -21.78 22.39 7.14
N GLU A 249 -22.99 21.86 6.96
CA GLU A 249 -24.13 22.64 6.42
C GLU A 249 -23.80 23.42 5.13
N GLY A 250 -22.98 22.83 4.26
CA GLY A 250 -22.55 23.44 2.99
C GLY A 250 -21.45 24.49 3.10
N LYS A 251 -20.96 24.81 4.30
CA LYS A 251 -19.85 25.76 4.52
C LYS A 251 -18.59 25.04 5.00
N TYR A 252 -17.44 25.47 4.51
CA TYR A 252 -16.16 24.97 5.01
C TYR A 252 -15.85 25.64 6.35
N ILE A 253 -15.66 24.81 7.36
CA ILE A 253 -15.22 25.22 8.69
C ILE A 253 -13.76 24.80 8.84
N LYS A 254 -13.01 25.56 9.64
CA LYS A 254 -11.64 25.25 10.04
C LYS A 254 -11.61 24.92 11.53
N ARG A 255 -10.79 23.96 11.90
CA ARG A 255 -10.52 23.60 13.30
C ARG A 255 -9.03 23.35 13.48
N ASP A 256 -8.48 23.93 14.53
CA ASP A 256 -7.10 23.66 14.93
C ASP A 256 -7.06 22.49 15.93
N ILE A 257 -6.05 21.65 15.77
CA ILE A 257 -5.86 20.41 16.52
C ILE A 257 -4.43 20.40 17.04
N GLN A 258 -4.27 20.32 18.35
CA GLN A 258 -2.97 20.22 18.98
C GLN A 258 -2.54 18.75 19.08
N CYS A 259 -1.30 18.46 18.71
CA CYS A 259 -0.70 17.14 18.89
C CYS A 259 0.79 17.20 19.21
N HIS A 260 1.34 16.18 19.87
CA HIS A 260 2.78 16.10 20.09
C HIS A 260 3.53 15.71 18.82
N PHE A 261 2.98 14.76 18.05
CA PHE A 261 3.55 14.30 16.80
C PHE A 261 2.51 14.26 15.68
N LEU A 262 2.95 14.68 14.49
CA LEU A 262 2.21 14.55 13.25
C LEU A 262 2.88 13.52 12.34
N VAL A 263 2.10 12.59 11.79
CA VAL A 263 2.61 11.62 10.80
C VAL A 263 1.84 11.75 9.49
N GLY A 264 2.55 12.14 8.43
CA GLY A 264 2.01 12.26 7.08
C GLY A 264 1.95 10.91 6.36
N THR A 265 0.75 10.36 6.19
CA THR A 265 0.45 9.15 5.40
C THR A 265 -0.55 9.44 4.27
N ASP A 266 -0.54 10.68 3.77
CA ASP A 266 -1.53 11.31 2.90
C ASP A 266 -1.26 11.13 1.39
N GLY A 267 -0.44 10.13 1.05
CA GLY A 267 -0.21 9.66 -0.31
C GLY A 267 0.76 10.52 -1.14
N ALA A 268 0.89 10.20 -2.43
CA ALA A 268 1.88 10.83 -3.33
C ALA A 268 1.74 12.36 -3.41
N GLY A 269 0.50 12.84 -3.34
CA GLY A 269 0.15 14.27 -3.36
C GLY A 269 0.38 15.01 -2.04
N SER A 270 1.02 14.37 -1.04
CA SER A 270 1.16 14.80 0.36
C SER A 270 1.15 16.31 0.58
N THR A 271 0.15 16.76 1.33
CA THR A 271 0.05 18.12 1.86
C THR A 271 1.07 18.30 2.98
N VAL A 272 1.22 17.31 3.88
CA VAL A 272 2.17 17.37 5.00
C VAL A 272 3.59 17.66 4.51
N ARG A 273 4.06 16.90 3.52
CA ARG A 273 5.39 17.10 2.92
C ARG A 273 5.56 18.51 2.33
N LYS A 274 4.54 19.00 1.63
CA LYS A 274 4.56 20.32 0.97
C LYS A 274 4.58 21.46 1.98
N SER A 275 3.78 21.37 3.05
CA SER A 275 3.74 22.35 4.14
C SER A 275 5.08 22.49 4.85
N LEU A 276 5.86 21.40 4.93
CA LEU A 276 7.22 21.40 5.50
C LEU A 276 8.31 21.82 4.48
N GLY A 277 7.95 22.22 3.26
CA GLY A 277 8.92 22.62 2.24
C GLY A 277 9.80 21.48 1.71
N ILE A 278 9.43 20.22 1.93
CA ILE A 278 10.24 19.07 1.53
C ILE A 278 10.02 18.77 0.05
N ASN A 279 11.03 19.06 -0.77
CA ASN A 279 10.99 18.85 -2.21
C ASN A 279 11.31 17.41 -2.60
N MET A 280 10.53 16.85 -3.53
CA MET A 280 10.85 15.58 -4.18
C MET A 280 11.80 15.81 -5.35
N ARG A 281 12.80 14.93 -5.50
CA ARG A 281 13.72 14.91 -6.65
C ARG A 281 13.35 13.78 -7.60
N GLY A 282 13.43 14.04 -8.90
CA GLY A 282 13.10 13.08 -9.96
C GLY A 282 12.09 13.65 -10.96
N GLU A 283 11.90 12.92 -12.06
CA GLU A 283 10.91 13.26 -13.07
C GLU A 283 9.49 13.04 -12.55
N LYS A 284 8.61 13.98 -12.86
CA LYS A 284 7.17 13.89 -12.55
C LYS A 284 6.43 13.31 -13.76
N ASP A 285 5.26 12.73 -13.50
CA ASP A 285 4.29 12.35 -14.54
C ASP A 285 4.90 11.47 -15.64
N LEU A 286 5.74 10.50 -15.25
CA LEU A 286 6.39 9.53 -16.14
C LEU A 286 5.36 8.83 -17.05
N GLN A 287 4.17 8.55 -16.50
CA GLN A 287 3.12 7.83 -17.20
C GLN A 287 1.73 8.27 -16.73
N ASN A 288 0.81 8.41 -17.69
CA ASN A 288 -0.62 8.55 -17.42
C ASN A 288 -1.32 7.23 -17.72
N LEU A 289 -2.13 6.79 -16.77
CA LEU A 289 -2.78 5.48 -16.78
C LEU A 289 -4.26 5.66 -16.49
N VAL A 290 -5.11 5.27 -17.43
CA VAL A 290 -6.56 5.15 -17.18
C VAL A 290 -6.82 3.75 -16.66
N SER A 291 -7.42 3.64 -15.47
CA SER A 291 -7.85 2.38 -14.89
C SER A 291 -9.37 2.22 -15.01
N VAL A 292 -9.81 1.18 -15.71
CA VAL A 292 -11.23 0.79 -15.78
C VAL A 292 -11.46 -0.44 -14.93
N HIS A 293 -12.39 -0.35 -13.98
CA HIS A 293 -12.85 -1.45 -13.14
C HIS A 293 -14.25 -1.88 -13.59
N PHE A 294 -14.41 -3.16 -13.95
CA PHE A 294 -15.67 -3.72 -14.44
C PHE A 294 -15.82 -5.17 -13.97
N GLN A 295 -17.03 -5.71 -14.11
CA GLN A 295 -17.37 -7.09 -13.75
C GLN A 295 -17.92 -7.83 -14.98
N SER A 296 -17.41 -9.04 -15.25
CA SER A 296 -17.96 -9.96 -16.25
C SER A 296 -17.82 -11.39 -15.78
N GLN A 297 -18.96 -12.04 -15.49
CA GLN A 297 -18.97 -13.42 -14.98
C GLN A 297 -18.52 -14.42 -16.05
N GLU A 298 -18.92 -14.22 -17.30
CA GLU A 298 -18.58 -15.10 -18.42
C GLU A 298 -17.08 -15.06 -18.70
N LEU A 299 -16.53 -13.86 -18.89
CA LEU A 299 -15.09 -13.67 -19.12
C LEU A 299 -14.28 -14.20 -17.94
N GLY A 300 -14.72 -13.92 -16.71
CA GLY A 300 -14.08 -14.46 -15.52
C GLY A 300 -14.02 -15.99 -15.53
N ASN A 301 -15.17 -16.65 -15.72
CA ASN A 301 -15.23 -18.11 -15.76
C ASN A 301 -14.34 -18.71 -16.85
N TYR A 302 -14.26 -18.06 -18.01
CA TYR A 302 -13.35 -18.45 -19.09
C TYR A 302 -11.89 -18.35 -18.65
N LEU A 303 -11.48 -17.21 -18.06
CA LEU A 303 -10.08 -16.99 -17.68
C LEU A 303 -9.59 -17.96 -16.57
N ILE A 304 -10.39 -18.26 -15.53
CA ILE A 304 -9.98 -19.22 -14.47
C ILE A 304 -9.76 -20.61 -15.06
N LYS A 305 -10.61 -21.03 -16.00
CA LYS A 305 -10.60 -22.39 -16.54
C LYS A 305 -9.52 -22.58 -17.58
N GLU A 306 -9.43 -21.65 -18.52
CA GLU A 306 -8.60 -21.83 -19.72
C GLU A 306 -7.23 -21.18 -19.56
N ARG A 307 -7.13 -20.06 -18.82
CA ARG A 307 -5.94 -19.18 -18.83
C ARG A 307 -5.70 -18.51 -17.48
N PRO A 308 -5.50 -19.24 -16.37
CA PRO A 308 -5.32 -18.60 -15.07
C PRO A 308 -4.06 -17.71 -15.04
N GLY A 309 -4.21 -16.48 -14.56
CA GLY A 309 -3.13 -15.49 -14.45
C GLY A 309 -3.58 -14.24 -13.71
N MET A 310 -2.62 -13.55 -13.06
CA MET A 310 -2.88 -12.30 -12.37
C MET A 310 -2.91 -11.11 -13.31
N LEU A 311 -2.08 -11.09 -14.36
CA LEU A 311 -2.02 -9.98 -15.30
C LEU A 311 -1.95 -10.49 -16.72
N PHE A 312 -2.74 -9.88 -17.59
CA PHE A 312 -2.75 -10.12 -19.04
C PHE A 312 -2.27 -8.87 -19.74
N PHE A 313 -1.04 -8.88 -20.26
CA PHE A 313 -0.50 -7.84 -21.11
C PHE A 313 -0.96 -8.06 -22.55
N ILE A 314 -1.84 -7.18 -23.02
CA ILE A 314 -2.48 -7.24 -24.32
C ILE A 314 -1.74 -6.33 -25.31
N PHE A 315 -1.21 -6.93 -26.37
CA PHE A 315 -0.56 -6.25 -27.49
C PHE A 315 -1.47 -6.30 -28.70
N ASN A 316 -2.14 -5.18 -28.99
CA ASN A 316 -3.07 -5.09 -30.10
C ASN A 316 -2.63 -3.96 -31.04
N LYS A 317 -2.71 -4.18 -32.36
CA LYS A 317 -2.42 -3.14 -33.36
C LYS A 317 -3.30 -1.88 -33.19
N ARG A 318 -4.47 -2.01 -32.55
CA ARG A 318 -5.42 -0.92 -32.28
C ARG A 318 -5.23 -0.27 -30.89
N CYS A 319 -4.47 -0.89 -29.98
CA CYS A 319 -4.21 -0.38 -28.63
C CYS A 319 -2.75 -0.65 -28.27
N TYR A 320 -1.95 0.42 -28.17
CA TYR A 320 -0.49 0.33 -28.00
C TYR A 320 -0.06 -0.50 -26.78
N TRP A 321 -0.78 -0.43 -25.66
CA TRP A 321 -0.54 -1.28 -24.50
C TRP A 321 -1.76 -1.33 -23.58
N CYS A 322 -2.09 -2.53 -23.11
CA CYS A 322 -3.08 -2.75 -22.06
C CYS A 322 -2.60 -3.86 -21.14
N SER A 323 -2.73 -3.68 -19.83
CA SER A 323 -2.77 -4.83 -18.91
C SER A 323 -4.21 -5.04 -18.43
N CYS A 324 -4.55 -6.27 -18.05
CA CYS A 324 -5.80 -6.65 -17.40
C CYS A 324 -5.48 -7.54 -16.20
N CYS A 325 -5.79 -7.10 -14.98
CA CYS A 325 -5.82 -7.96 -13.81
C CYS A 325 -7.20 -8.61 -13.71
N PRO A 326 -7.37 -9.93 -13.55
CA PRO A 326 -8.67 -10.52 -13.23
C PRO A 326 -8.93 -10.64 -11.74
#